data_AF-A0A3M1YJ73-F1
#
_entry.id   AF-A0A3M1YJ73-F1
#
_cell.length_a   1.000
_cell.length_b   1.000
_cell.length_c   1.000
_cell.angle_alpha   90.00
_cell.angle_beta   90.00
_cell.angle_gamma   90.00
#
_symmetry.space_group_name_H-M   'P 1'
#
loop_
_entity.id
_entity.type
_entity.pdbx_description
1 polymer ?
#
loop_
_entity_poly.entity_id
_entity_poly.type
_entity_poly.pdbx_seq_one_letter_code
_entity_poly.pdbx_strand_id
1 'polypeptide(L)'
;HEHEKRKKKQYMVQVGEFTEGVPRELANILLSIPDVKTINKGDTTIFAVGNFDDLPAAVRRQIKLEQEGYEGSIVQSDNKGNITKVPPTEVAEALKIIQTEDYGNEEVQIKAEPVEEDLVYRVQLGAFSRKISPEVFKGIPNVFYVLGEDGLYRYMAGSFSDPKKAAKARIEYIAQGFDGAFVVALEHGKRLPLSKAGGTKAKNVKKDTRGFSMNQGKVKFKVQIGAYKKQVPTDVLEKFMQLGKVQSRAAEDGYTKYVIGEFDDIQSAENYKEQIISKGFEGAFVVGEFNGKIISVQEAKELLK
;
A
#
# COMPACT_ATOMS: atom_id res chain seq x y z
N HIS A 1 -16.04 -25.93 26.07
CA HIS A 1 -16.63 -25.06 25.04
C HIS A 1 -15.91 -23.72 25.08
N GLU A 2 -15.09 -23.47 24.08
CA GLU A 2 -14.30 -22.25 23.95
C GLU A 2 -15.23 -21.13 23.47
N HIS A 3 -15.39 -20.08 24.28
CA HIS A 3 -16.18 -18.90 23.90
C HIS A 3 -15.49 -18.18 22.75
N GLU A 4 -15.98 -18.43 21.54
CA GLU A 4 -15.65 -17.64 20.36
C GLU A 4 -16.09 -16.19 20.63
N LYS A 5 -15.15 -15.32 21.03
CA LYS A 5 -15.38 -13.89 21.21
C LYS A 5 -15.85 -13.32 19.88
N ARG A 6 -17.17 -13.17 19.70
CA ARG A 6 -17.76 -12.45 18.58
C ARG A 6 -17.08 -11.08 18.53
N LYS A 7 -16.34 -10.77 17.46
CA LYS A 7 -15.87 -9.41 17.20
C LYS A 7 -17.08 -8.48 17.30
N LYS A 8 -16.95 -7.39 18.05
CA LYS A 8 -18.00 -6.36 18.10
C LYS A 8 -18.05 -5.67 16.74
N LYS A 9 -19.25 -5.20 16.36
CA LYS A 9 -19.40 -4.28 15.23
C LYS A 9 -18.47 -3.09 15.46
N GLN A 10 -17.82 -2.63 14.39
CA GLN A 10 -16.98 -1.44 14.46
C GLN A 10 -17.48 -0.38 13.49
N TYR A 11 -17.40 0.88 13.91
CA TYR A 11 -17.87 2.04 13.17
C TYR A 11 -16.68 2.85 12.66
N MET A 12 -16.81 3.43 11.47
CA MET A 12 -15.78 4.24 10.83
C MET A 12 -16.44 5.39 10.07
N VAL A 13 -15.67 6.44 9.78
CA VAL A 13 -16.12 7.52 8.89
C VAL A 13 -15.56 7.27 7.49
N GLN A 14 -16.40 6.86 6.54
CA GLN A 14 -16.03 6.75 5.13
C GLN A 14 -15.95 8.15 4.53
N VAL A 15 -14.73 8.55 4.13
CA VAL A 15 -14.41 9.87 3.54
C VAL A 15 -14.18 9.80 2.02
N GLY A 16 -14.25 8.62 1.44
CA GLY A 16 -14.14 8.44 0.00
C GLY A 16 -14.27 6.99 -0.43
N GLU A 17 -14.68 6.79 -1.68
CA GLU A 17 -14.78 5.48 -2.32
C GLU A 17 -14.48 5.64 -3.81
N PHE A 18 -13.43 4.98 -4.28
CA PHE A 18 -12.91 5.21 -5.63
C PHE A 18 -12.56 3.90 -6.32
N THR A 19 -13.04 3.72 -7.54
CA THR A 19 -12.68 2.62 -8.45
C THR A 19 -11.50 2.97 -9.34
N GLU A 20 -11.32 4.27 -9.65
CA GLU A 20 -10.30 4.74 -10.58
C GLU A 20 -9.07 5.38 -9.92
N GLY A 21 -8.95 5.24 -8.60
CA GLY A 21 -7.94 5.91 -7.79
C GLY A 21 -8.43 7.22 -7.21
N VAL A 22 -7.64 7.79 -6.31
CA VAL A 22 -8.05 9.02 -5.62
C VAL A 22 -8.00 10.20 -6.58
N PRO A 23 -9.11 10.92 -6.81
CA PRO A 23 -9.12 12.15 -7.56
C PRO A 23 -8.12 13.14 -6.97
N ARG A 24 -7.41 13.87 -7.83
CA ARG A 24 -6.34 14.77 -7.41
C ARG A 24 -6.77 15.79 -6.36
N GLU A 25 -7.99 16.32 -6.49
CA GLU A 25 -8.56 17.30 -5.56
C GLU A 25 -8.73 16.70 -4.16
N LEU A 26 -9.03 15.40 -4.10
CA LEU A 26 -9.21 14.64 -2.86
C LEU A 26 -7.90 13.99 -2.38
N ALA A 27 -6.87 13.91 -3.22
CA ALA A 27 -5.60 13.27 -2.89
C ALA A 27 -4.94 13.94 -1.68
N ASN A 28 -4.81 15.26 -1.70
CA ASN A 28 -4.21 16.01 -0.60
C ASN A 28 -5.04 15.86 0.68
N ILE A 29 -6.36 15.92 0.54
CA ILE A 29 -7.36 15.79 1.60
C ILE A 29 -7.29 14.41 2.28
N LEU A 30 -7.17 13.32 1.51
CA LEU A 30 -7.02 11.99 2.09
C LEU A 30 -5.61 11.78 2.66
N LEU A 31 -4.59 12.38 2.03
CA LEU A 31 -3.21 12.27 2.48
C LEU A 31 -2.96 12.97 3.82
N SER A 32 -3.70 14.03 4.15
CA SER A 32 -3.60 14.80 5.41
C SER A 32 -4.20 14.08 6.62
N ILE A 33 -5.16 13.18 6.43
CA ILE A 33 -5.84 12.54 7.56
C ILE A 33 -4.91 11.46 8.16
N PRO A 34 -4.43 11.62 9.41
CA PRO A 34 -3.41 10.73 9.97
C PRO A 34 -3.91 9.30 10.16
N ASP A 35 -5.18 9.14 10.52
CA ASP A 35 -5.82 7.87 10.86
C ASP A 35 -6.66 7.29 9.72
N VAL A 36 -6.50 7.79 8.49
CA VAL A 36 -7.15 7.20 7.31
C VAL A 36 -6.54 5.85 6.99
N LYS A 37 -7.42 4.90 6.69
CA LYS A 37 -7.09 3.55 6.24
C LYS A 37 -7.77 3.28 4.91
N THR A 38 -7.17 2.41 4.12
CA THR A 38 -7.74 1.95 2.87
C THR A 38 -8.29 0.55 3.05
N ILE A 39 -9.49 0.33 2.51
CA ILE A 39 -10.15 -0.97 2.51
C ILE A 39 -10.46 -1.31 1.06
N ASN A 40 -9.78 -2.33 0.54
CA ASN A 40 -9.91 -2.76 -0.85
C ASN A 40 -11.05 -3.78 -0.98
N LYS A 41 -11.99 -3.51 -1.89
CA LYS A 41 -13.13 -4.38 -2.20
C LYS A 41 -13.25 -4.52 -3.72
N GLY A 42 -12.61 -5.55 -4.29
CA GLY A 42 -12.45 -5.67 -5.73
C GLY A 42 -11.61 -4.51 -6.26
N ASP A 43 -12.12 -3.81 -7.27
CA ASP A 43 -11.46 -2.62 -7.84
C ASP A 43 -11.73 -1.33 -7.04
N THR A 44 -12.61 -1.39 -6.03
CA THR A 44 -12.97 -0.24 -5.21
C THR A 44 -12.03 -0.10 -4.01
N THR A 45 -11.46 1.09 -3.84
CA THR A 45 -10.74 1.50 -2.63
C THR A 45 -11.62 2.41 -1.78
N ILE A 46 -11.99 1.95 -0.59
CA ILE A 46 -12.72 2.73 0.41
C ILE A 46 -11.71 3.39 1.34
N PHE A 47 -11.84 4.70 1.53
CA PHE A 47 -11.06 5.47 2.50
C PHE A 47 -11.92 5.70 3.73
N ALA A 48 -11.45 5.17 4.86
CA ALA A 48 -12.19 5.22 6.10
C ALA A 48 -11.29 5.68 7.25
N VAL A 49 -11.84 6.51 8.13
CA VAL A 49 -11.14 7.19 9.21
C VAL A 49 -11.59 6.63 10.55
N GLY A 50 -10.63 6.35 11.41
CA GLY A 50 -10.86 5.80 12.74
C GLY A 50 -11.34 4.35 12.74
N ASN A 51 -11.60 3.83 13.94
CA ASN A 51 -12.20 2.53 14.17
C ASN A 51 -12.80 2.53 15.57
N PHE A 52 -14.11 2.70 15.66
CA PHE A 52 -14.83 3.00 16.90
C PHE A 52 -15.69 1.82 17.33
N ASP A 53 -15.73 1.55 18.63
CA ASP A 53 -16.53 0.45 19.18
C ASP A 53 -18.02 0.83 19.37
N ASP A 54 -18.35 2.12 19.25
CA ASP A 54 -19.69 2.66 19.36
C ASP A 54 -19.96 3.77 18.32
N LEU A 55 -21.25 3.94 18.00
CA LEU A 55 -21.72 4.89 17.00
C LEU A 55 -21.51 6.36 17.42
N PRO A 56 -21.80 6.78 18.68
CA PRO A 56 -21.52 8.14 19.13
C PRO A 56 -20.07 8.59 18.91
N ALA A 57 -19.08 7.77 19.22
CA ALA A 57 -17.67 8.10 18.99
C ALA A 57 -17.36 8.31 17.50
N ALA A 58 -17.91 7.47 16.62
CA ALA A 58 -17.76 7.64 15.17
C ALA A 58 -18.43 8.94 14.67
N VAL A 59 -19.61 9.27 15.20
CA VAL A 59 -20.32 10.51 14.88
C VAL A 59 -19.55 11.74 15.39
N ARG A 60 -18.97 11.71 16.59
CA ARG A 60 -18.07 12.78 17.07
C ARG A 60 -16.88 12.97 16.13
N ARG A 61 -16.28 11.89 15.61
CA ARG A 61 -15.20 11.99 14.62
C ARG A 61 -15.68 12.56 13.30
N GLN A 62 -16.87 12.18 12.82
CA GLN A 62 -17.46 12.74 11.61
C GLN A 62 -17.66 14.26 11.74
N ILE A 63 -18.23 14.74 12.85
CA ILE A 63 -18.41 16.18 13.11
C ILE A 63 -17.06 16.91 13.08
N LYS A 64 -16.03 16.35 13.72
CA LYS A 64 -14.69 16.94 13.70
C LYS A 64 -14.11 17.01 12.28
N LEU A 65 -14.28 15.96 11.49
CA LEU A 65 -13.86 15.93 10.09
C LEU A 65 -14.62 16.99 9.27
N GLU A 66 -15.93 17.13 9.46
CA GLU A 66 -16.75 18.15 8.79
C GLU A 66 -16.32 19.58 9.17
N GLN A 67 -15.96 19.82 10.44
CA GLN A 67 -15.39 21.10 10.91
C GLN A 67 -14.01 21.39 10.29
N GLU A 68 -13.22 20.35 10.02
CA GLU A 68 -11.94 20.44 9.31
C GLU A 68 -12.12 20.52 7.78
N GLY A 69 -13.37 20.52 7.27
CA GLY A 69 -13.70 20.66 5.84
C GLY A 69 -13.77 19.35 5.06
N TYR A 70 -13.82 18.20 5.75
CA TYR A 70 -13.92 16.88 5.16
C TYR A 70 -15.38 16.37 5.19
N GLU A 71 -15.92 16.00 4.04
CA GLU A 71 -17.20 15.29 3.99
C GLU A 71 -17.01 13.79 4.27
N GLY A 72 -17.94 13.20 5.02
CA GLY A 72 -17.88 11.79 5.36
C GLY A 72 -19.25 11.19 5.66
N SER A 73 -19.33 9.86 5.61
CA SER A 73 -20.53 9.11 6.00
C SER A 73 -20.16 7.99 6.96
N ILE A 74 -21.00 7.72 7.95
CA ILE A 74 -20.72 6.62 8.89
C ILE A 74 -20.98 5.27 8.20
N VAL A 75 -20.01 4.38 8.33
CA VAL A 75 -20.12 2.98 7.94
C VAL A 75 -19.84 2.07 9.13
N GLN A 76 -20.42 0.87 9.10
CA GLN A 76 -20.15 -0.19 10.04
C GLN A 76 -19.54 -1.40 9.32
N SER A 77 -18.57 -2.05 9.97
CA SER A 77 -18.02 -3.33 9.56
C SER A 77 -18.63 -4.46 10.38
N ASP A 78 -19.15 -5.49 9.70
CA ASP A 78 -19.64 -6.72 10.35
C ASP A 78 -18.49 -7.68 10.70
N ASN A 79 -18.82 -8.81 11.33
CA ASN A 79 -17.83 -9.81 11.76
C ASN A 79 -17.08 -10.48 10.61
N LYS A 80 -17.56 -10.32 9.37
CA LYS A 80 -16.98 -10.84 8.13
C LYS A 80 -16.20 -9.76 7.37
N GLY A 81 -16.11 -8.55 7.91
CA GLY A 81 -15.43 -7.42 7.27
C GLY A 81 -16.29 -6.69 6.23
N ASN A 82 -17.58 -7.02 6.09
CA ASN A 82 -18.44 -6.32 5.14
C ASN A 82 -18.75 -4.93 5.66
N ILE A 83 -18.55 -3.94 4.80
CA ILE A 83 -18.84 -2.53 5.09
C ILE A 83 -20.24 -2.19 4.59
N THR A 84 -21.05 -1.60 5.45
CA THR A 84 -22.39 -1.10 5.13
C THR A 84 -22.56 0.31 5.70
N LYS A 85 -23.31 1.16 5.00
CA LYS A 85 -23.66 2.50 5.50
C LYS A 85 -24.57 2.39 6.71
N VAL A 86 -24.32 3.19 7.73
CA VAL A 86 -25.22 3.32 8.87
C VAL A 86 -26.41 4.20 8.47
N PRO A 87 -27.66 3.79 8.75
CA PRO A 87 -28.84 4.58 8.41
C PRO A 87 -28.81 5.99 9.03
N PRO A 88 -29.27 7.03 8.32
CA PRO A 88 -29.32 8.40 8.85
C PRO A 88 -30.11 8.53 10.15
N THR A 89 -31.13 7.68 10.35
CA THR A 89 -31.92 7.64 11.58
C THR A 89 -31.09 7.24 12.80
N GLU A 90 -30.22 6.25 12.67
CA GLU A 90 -29.32 5.81 13.75
C GLU A 90 -28.26 6.88 14.06
N VAL A 91 -27.74 7.55 13.02
CA VAL A 91 -26.82 8.69 13.18
C VAL A 91 -27.50 9.84 13.95
N ALA A 92 -28.76 10.15 13.62
CA ALA A 92 -29.54 11.17 14.31
C ALA A 92 -29.81 10.83 15.80
N GLU A 93 -30.01 9.55 16.12
CA GLU A 93 -30.13 9.10 17.52
C GLU A 93 -28.81 9.25 18.29
N ALA A 94 -27.68 8.88 17.68
CA ALA A 94 -26.36 9.07 18.28
C ALA A 94 -26.03 10.56 18.51
N LEU A 95 -26.46 11.45 17.61
CA LEU A 95 -26.33 12.91 17.80
C LEU A 95 -27.08 13.42 19.02
N LYS A 96 -28.28 12.88 19.31
CA LYS A 96 -29.04 13.26 20.52
C LYS A 96 -28.28 12.86 21.78
N ILE A 97 -27.68 11.66 21.80
CA ILE A 97 -26.87 11.17 22.91
C ILE A 97 -25.67 12.11 23.16
N ILE A 98 -24.93 12.44 22.10
CA ILE A 98 -23.78 13.36 22.16
C ILE A 98 -24.19 14.71 22.76
N GLN A 99 -25.30 15.28 22.29
CA GLN A 99 -25.82 16.53 22.84
C GLN A 99 -26.15 16.39 24.33
N THR A 100 -26.87 15.35 24.75
CA THR A 100 -27.21 15.17 26.17
C THR A 100 -26.00 14.96 27.08
N GLU A 101 -24.95 14.29 26.59
CA GLU A 101 -23.68 14.10 27.33
C GLU A 101 -22.91 15.42 27.47
N ASP A 102 -22.91 16.24 26.42
CA ASP A 102 -22.15 17.50 26.39
C ASP A 102 -22.88 18.64 27.14
N TYR A 103 -24.21 18.61 27.28
CA TYR A 103 -25.00 19.60 28.05
C TYR A 103 -25.13 19.29 29.56
N GLY A 104 -24.70 18.11 30.02
CA GLY A 104 -24.71 17.74 31.44
C GLY A 104 -23.51 18.26 32.25
N ASN A 105 -22.50 18.80 31.57
CA ASN A 105 -21.32 19.42 32.15
C ASN A 105 -21.23 20.87 31.63
N GLU A 106 -21.12 21.85 32.53
CA GLU A 106 -21.04 23.28 32.20
C GLU A 106 -20.02 23.56 31.08
N GLU A 107 -20.49 24.29 30.06
CA GLU A 107 -19.76 24.87 28.92
C GLU A 107 -18.44 24.18 28.55
N VAL A 108 -18.53 23.09 27.77
CA VAL A 108 -17.41 22.71 26.91
C VAL A 108 -17.31 23.76 25.80
N GLN A 109 -16.62 24.86 26.09
CA GLN A 109 -15.96 25.61 25.04
C GLN A 109 -15.05 24.60 24.33
N ILE A 110 -15.43 24.19 23.13
CA ILE A 110 -14.51 23.55 22.19
C ILE A 110 -13.52 24.64 21.78
N LYS A 111 -12.61 24.99 22.69
CA LYS A 111 -11.36 25.64 22.34
C LYS A 111 -10.66 24.61 21.46
N ALA A 112 -10.69 24.85 20.15
CA ALA A 112 -9.72 24.27 19.26
C ALA A 112 -8.35 24.67 19.79
N GLU A 113 -7.76 23.80 20.62
CA GLU A 113 -6.32 23.85 20.83
C GLU A 113 -5.70 23.81 19.43
N PRO A 114 -4.75 24.71 19.12
CA PRO A 114 -4.07 24.66 17.84
C PRO A 114 -3.48 23.25 17.74
N VAL A 115 -3.91 22.50 16.71
CA VAL A 115 -3.40 21.16 16.43
C VAL A 115 -1.95 21.38 16.00
N GLU A 116 -1.05 21.45 16.98
CA GLU A 116 0.37 21.42 16.70
C GLU A 116 0.68 20.00 16.22
N GLU A 117 1.10 19.93 14.95
CA GLU A 117 1.61 18.77 14.20
C GLU A 117 0.61 18.06 13.26
N ASP A 118 0.05 18.83 12.31
CA ASP A 118 -0.58 18.35 11.05
C ASP A 118 0.41 17.71 10.05
N LEU A 119 1.49 17.11 10.55
CA LEU A 119 2.56 16.52 9.73
C LEU A 119 2.40 15.00 9.66
N VAL A 120 1.92 14.52 8.52
CA VAL A 120 1.77 13.09 8.24
C VAL A 120 2.90 12.61 7.35
N TYR A 121 3.55 11.51 7.75
CA TYR A 121 4.54 10.82 6.96
C TYR A 121 3.95 9.57 6.30
N ARG A 122 4.28 9.37 5.03
CA ARG A 122 3.91 8.18 4.25
C ARG A 122 5.09 7.70 3.43
N VAL A 123 5.05 6.48 2.92
CA VAL A 123 6.10 5.97 2.03
C VAL A 123 5.57 5.87 0.61
N GLN A 124 6.17 6.58 -0.33
CA GLN A 124 5.89 6.39 -1.75
C GLN A 124 6.63 5.14 -2.23
N LEU A 125 5.90 4.16 -2.75
CA LEU A 125 6.44 2.88 -3.25
C LEU A 125 6.93 2.98 -4.69
N GLY A 126 6.33 3.87 -5.48
CA GLY A 126 6.67 4.08 -6.88
C GLY A 126 5.78 5.12 -7.56
N ALA A 127 6.14 5.49 -8.78
CA ALA A 127 5.36 6.34 -9.67
C ALA A 127 5.35 5.69 -11.06
N PHE A 128 4.16 5.47 -11.63
CA PHE A 128 3.99 4.66 -12.84
C PHE A 128 3.11 5.39 -13.85
N SER A 129 3.36 5.19 -15.14
CA SER A 129 2.54 5.75 -16.23
C SER A 129 1.16 5.09 -16.38
N ARG A 130 0.94 3.99 -15.66
CA ARG A 130 -0.33 3.24 -15.62
C ARG A 130 -0.63 2.76 -14.20
N LYS A 131 -1.86 2.29 -14.00
CA LYS A 131 -2.24 1.56 -12.78
C LYS A 131 -1.50 0.22 -12.71
N ILE A 132 -1.01 -0.10 -11.52
CA ILE A 132 -0.38 -1.36 -11.14
C ILE A 132 -1.38 -2.23 -10.39
N SER A 133 -1.37 -3.52 -10.69
CA SER A 133 -2.18 -4.54 -10.02
C SER A 133 -2.01 -4.49 -8.49
N PRO A 134 -3.11 -4.54 -7.70
CA PRO A 134 -3.05 -4.62 -6.24
C PRO A 134 -2.19 -5.78 -5.70
N GLU A 135 -2.07 -6.89 -6.44
CA GLU A 135 -1.26 -8.06 -6.05
C GLU A 135 0.23 -7.74 -5.88
N VAL A 136 0.74 -6.73 -6.60
CA VAL A 136 2.12 -6.25 -6.45
C VAL A 136 2.35 -5.72 -5.03
N PHE A 137 1.32 -5.10 -4.43
CA PHE A 137 1.36 -4.47 -3.12
C PHE A 137 0.86 -5.36 -1.98
N LYS A 138 0.60 -6.63 -2.25
CA LYS A 138 0.22 -7.60 -1.22
C LYS A 138 1.25 -7.60 -0.08
N GLY A 139 0.76 -7.65 1.16
CA GLY A 139 1.59 -7.54 2.36
C GLY A 139 1.93 -6.11 2.79
N ILE A 140 1.71 -5.11 1.93
CA ILE A 140 1.93 -3.70 2.27
C ILE A 140 0.63 -3.09 2.83
N PRO A 141 0.62 -2.57 4.06
CA PRO A 141 -0.58 -1.99 4.64
C PRO A 141 -0.90 -0.60 4.08
N ASN A 142 -2.20 -0.31 3.97
CA ASN A 142 -2.75 1.00 3.61
C ASN A 142 -2.20 1.55 2.29
N VAL A 143 -2.19 0.73 1.23
CA VAL A 143 -1.77 1.16 -0.10
C VAL A 143 -2.92 1.82 -0.85
N PHE A 144 -2.61 2.92 -1.52
CA PHE A 144 -3.44 3.56 -2.53
C PHE A 144 -2.57 4.33 -3.51
N TYR A 145 -3.19 4.90 -4.54
CA TYR A 145 -2.50 5.75 -5.49
C TYR A 145 -3.21 7.07 -5.73
N VAL A 146 -2.42 8.07 -6.11
CA VAL A 146 -2.86 9.40 -6.53
C VAL A 146 -2.33 9.66 -7.94
N LEU A 147 -3.14 10.28 -8.80
CA LEU A 147 -2.70 10.72 -10.13
C LEU A 147 -2.07 12.12 -10.01
N GLY A 148 -0.78 12.24 -10.35
CA GLY A 148 -0.11 13.55 -10.35
C GLY A 148 -0.28 14.32 -11.65
N GLU A 149 0.18 15.57 -11.65
CA GLU A 149 0.06 16.49 -12.80
C GLU A 149 0.80 15.99 -14.04
N ASP A 150 1.85 15.21 -13.82
CA ASP A 150 2.67 14.58 -14.86
C ASP A 150 2.04 13.30 -15.41
N GLY A 151 0.79 13.00 -15.06
CA GLY A 151 0.09 11.80 -15.50
C GLY A 151 0.58 10.52 -14.82
N LEU A 152 1.44 10.60 -13.79
CA LEU A 152 1.95 9.43 -13.09
C LEU A 152 1.07 9.05 -11.89
N TYR A 153 0.71 7.77 -11.83
CA TYR A 153 0.10 7.12 -10.68
C TYR A 153 1.15 6.88 -9.60
N ARG A 154 1.09 7.64 -8.50
CA ARG A 154 2.00 7.54 -7.36
C ARG A 154 1.38 6.67 -6.28
N TYR A 155 2.01 5.54 -6.01
CA TYR A 155 1.56 4.59 -4.98
C TYR A 155 2.17 4.95 -3.63
N MET A 156 1.33 5.10 -2.63
CA MET A 156 1.67 5.51 -1.27
C MET A 156 1.23 4.43 -0.29
N ALA A 157 1.98 4.24 0.79
CA ALA A 157 1.73 3.25 1.82
C ALA A 157 1.90 3.82 3.22
N GLY A 158 1.13 3.26 4.16
CA GLY A 158 1.18 3.63 5.57
C GLY A 158 0.68 5.05 5.86
N SER A 159 0.70 5.38 7.15
CA SER A 159 0.44 6.71 7.71
C SER A 159 1.14 6.77 9.06
N PHE A 160 2.03 7.73 9.26
CA PHE A 160 2.88 7.81 10.44
C PHE A 160 2.96 9.25 10.92
N SER A 161 2.81 9.49 12.23
CA SER A 161 3.10 10.78 12.85
C SER A 161 4.60 10.97 13.17
N ASP A 162 5.39 9.90 13.10
CA ASP A 162 6.81 9.90 13.43
C ASP A 162 7.66 9.56 12.20
N PRO A 163 8.61 10.43 11.79
CA PRO A 163 9.49 10.17 10.66
C PRO A 163 10.36 8.91 10.83
N LYS A 164 10.72 8.53 12.06
CA LYS A 164 11.49 7.31 12.33
C LYS A 164 10.67 6.05 12.04
N LYS A 165 9.37 6.05 12.37
CA LYS A 165 8.45 4.95 12.04
C LYS A 165 8.29 4.83 10.52
N ALA A 166 8.13 5.95 9.82
CA ALA A 166 8.06 5.97 8.36
C ALA A 166 9.37 5.46 7.71
N ALA A 167 10.53 5.83 8.27
CA ALA A 167 11.83 5.35 7.80
C ALA A 167 12.01 3.83 8.00
N LYS A 168 11.54 3.29 9.13
CA LYS A 168 11.53 1.84 9.38
C LYS A 168 10.64 1.12 8.36
N ALA A 169 9.41 1.59 8.16
CA ALA A 169 8.50 1.03 7.15
C ALA A 169 9.09 1.09 5.74
N ARG A 170 9.77 2.19 5.38
CA ARG A 170 10.50 2.29 4.11
C ARG A 170 11.54 1.17 3.95
N ILE A 171 12.33 0.88 4.98
CA ILE A 171 13.34 -0.20 4.93
C ILE A 171 12.65 -1.55 4.70
N GLU A 172 11.54 -1.80 5.40
CA GLU A 172 10.74 -3.02 5.22
C GLU A 172 10.16 -3.13 3.80
N TYR A 173 9.73 -2.02 3.20
CA TYR A 173 9.21 -2.02 1.83
C TYR A 173 10.30 -2.19 0.79
N ILE A 174 11.50 -1.62 1.00
CA ILE A 174 12.67 -1.89 0.15
C ILE A 174 13.02 -3.38 0.19
N ALA A 175 13.02 -3.99 1.37
CA ALA A 175 13.27 -5.42 1.52
C ALA A 175 12.22 -6.29 0.80
N GLN A 176 11.01 -5.76 0.59
CA GLN A 176 9.93 -6.38 -0.17
C GLN A 176 9.98 -6.07 -1.67
N GLY A 177 11.04 -5.39 -2.13
CA GLY A 177 11.29 -5.11 -3.55
C GLY A 177 11.08 -3.66 -3.97
N PHE A 178 10.49 -2.80 -3.12
CA PHE A 178 10.25 -1.40 -3.49
C PHE A 178 11.52 -0.55 -3.34
N ASP A 179 12.57 -0.84 -4.12
CA ASP A 179 13.91 -0.23 -4.05
C ASP A 179 13.89 1.30 -4.15
N GLY A 180 12.95 1.83 -4.95
CA GLY A 180 12.74 3.27 -5.13
C GLY A 180 11.94 3.93 -4.01
N ALA A 181 11.58 3.22 -2.94
CA ALA A 181 10.70 3.75 -1.92
C ALA A 181 11.35 4.90 -1.14
N PHE A 182 10.58 5.95 -0.85
CA PHE A 182 11.03 7.10 -0.06
C PHE A 182 9.93 7.65 0.84
N VAL A 183 10.35 8.25 1.95
CA VAL A 183 9.43 8.91 2.89
C VAL A 183 8.99 10.25 2.33
N VAL A 184 7.69 10.52 2.40
CA VAL A 184 7.03 11.76 2.04
C VAL A 184 6.47 12.36 3.32
N ALA A 185 6.80 13.62 3.59
CA ALA A 185 6.16 14.40 4.64
C ALA A 185 5.04 15.24 4.00
N LEU A 186 3.89 15.30 4.66
CA LEU A 186 2.67 15.97 4.20
C LEU A 186 2.19 16.89 5.32
N GLU A 187 2.05 18.17 5.03
CA GLU A 187 1.51 19.19 5.94
C GLU A 187 0.27 19.74 5.27
N HIS A 188 -0.87 19.62 5.94
CA HIS A 188 -2.19 19.94 5.37
C HIS A 188 -2.40 19.29 3.99
N GLY A 189 -1.90 18.05 3.83
CA GLY A 189 -2.08 17.27 2.60
C GLY A 189 -1.14 17.64 1.47
N LYS A 190 -0.33 18.70 1.63
CA LYS A 190 0.66 19.12 0.64
C LYS A 190 2.01 18.52 0.99
N ARG A 191 2.69 17.98 -0.02
CA ARG A 191 4.04 17.44 0.13
C ARG A 191 5.00 18.54 0.56
N LEU A 192 5.67 18.39 1.71
CA LEU A 192 6.78 19.26 2.05
C LEU A 192 7.98 18.91 1.16
N PRO A 193 8.67 19.92 0.61
CA PRO A 193 9.99 19.72 0.04
C PRO A 193 10.92 19.13 1.11
N LEU A 194 11.74 18.14 0.72
CA LEU A 194 12.69 17.48 1.62
C LEU A 194 13.64 18.45 2.34
N SER A 195 13.84 19.65 1.79
CA SER A 195 14.63 20.74 2.40
C SER A 195 14.01 21.36 3.66
N LYS A 196 12.69 21.25 3.85
CA LYS A 196 11.97 21.80 5.02
C LYS A 196 11.62 20.75 6.08
N ALA A 197 11.57 19.47 5.73
CA ALA A 197 11.12 18.38 6.61
C ALA A 197 12.17 17.92 7.65
N GLY A 198 13.11 18.77 8.06
CA GLY A 198 14.08 18.47 9.12
C GLY A 198 15.02 17.27 8.85
N GLY A 199 15.13 16.82 7.60
CA GLY A 199 15.99 15.71 7.22
C GLY A 199 17.45 16.03 7.57
N THR A 200 17.94 15.47 8.67
CA THR A 200 19.36 15.51 9.01
C THR A 200 20.13 14.99 7.81
N LYS A 201 20.93 15.86 7.20
CA LYS A 201 21.92 15.46 6.19
C LYS A 201 22.80 14.40 6.84
N ALA A 202 22.51 13.13 6.58
CA ALA A 202 23.43 12.05 6.87
C ALA A 202 24.67 12.30 6.00
N LYS A 203 25.70 12.88 6.63
CA LYS A 203 27.05 12.96 6.05
C LYS A 203 27.44 11.52 5.70
N ASN A 204 27.71 11.29 4.42
CA ASN A 204 28.06 10.02 3.75
C ASN A 204 26.96 9.22 3.04
N VAL A 205 25.87 9.85 2.61
CA VAL A 205 25.17 9.36 1.40
C VAL A 205 25.68 10.16 0.22
N LYS A 206 26.38 9.50 -0.72
CA LYS A 206 26.75 10.11 -2.00
C LYS A 206 25.51 10.80 -2.56
N LYS A 207 25.68 12.09 -2.84
CA LYS A 207 24.67 12.99 -3.41
C LYS A 207 24.28 12.46 -4.77
N ASP A 208 23.31 11.55 -4.81
CA ASP A 208 22.73 11.08 -6.06
C ASP A 208 21.66 12.08 -6.49
N THR A 209 22.13 13.24 -6.96
CA THR A 209 21.34 14.19 -7.74
C THR A 209 21.14 13.69 -9.17
N ARG A 210 20.88 12.39 -9.35
CA ARG A 210 20.26 11.92 -10.59
C ARG A 210 18.84 12.46 -10.59
N GLY A 211 18.60 13.38 -11.52
CA GLY A 211 17.32 14.05 -11.71
C GLY A 211 16.17 13.05 -11.81
N PHE A 212 14.99 13.56 -11.48
CA PHE A 212 13.69 12.94 -11.69
C PHE A 212 13.43 12.69 -13.19
N SER A 213 14.15 11.74 -13.78
CA SER A 213 13.94 11.26 -15.15
C SER A 213 13.97 9.75 -15.15
N MET A 214 12.85 9.18 -15.62
CA MET A 214 12.65 7.80 -16.07
C MET A 214 13.67 6.77 -15.56
N ASN A 215 13.29 6.08 -14.48
CA ASN A 215 13.60 4.66 -14.44
C ASN A 215 12.27 3.93 -14.56
N GLN A 216 11.99 3.47 -15.78
CA GLN A 216 11.36 2.17 -15.96
C GLN A 216 12.04 1.24 -14.95
N GLY A 217 11.34 0.86 -13.88
CA GLY A 217 11.82 -0.27 -13.07
C GLY A 217 11.92 -1.42 -14.07
N LYS A 218 13.15 -1.84 -14.38
CA LYS A 218 13.42 -2.70 -15.53
C LYS A 218 12.73 -4.04 -15.28
N VAL A 219 11.53 -4.18 -15.81
CA VAL A 219 10.87 -5.48 -15.90
C VAL A 219 11.83 -6.35 -16.68
N LYS A 220 12.24 -7.47 -16.07
CA LYS A 220 13.06 -8.49 -16.72
C LYS A 220 12.24 -9.74 -16.85
N PHE A 221 12.29 -10.37 -18.00
CA PHE A 221 11.77 -11.72 -18.17
C PHE A 221 12.82 -12.73 -17.71
N LYS A 222 12.39 -13.73 -16.96
CA LYS A 222 13.22 -14.83 -16.46
C LYS A 222 12.50 -16.14 -16.68
N VAL A 223 13.20 -17.25 -16.62
CA VAL A 223 12.60 -18.59 -16.70
C VAL A 223 12.53 -19.17 -15.30
N GLN A 224 11.33 -19.37 -14.76
CA GLN A 224 11.14 -20.09 -13.50
C GLN A 224 11.27 -21.59 -13.75
N ILE A 225 12.12 -22.25 -12.96
CA ILE A 225 12.45 -23.67 -13.10
C ILE A 225 12.01 -24.51 -11.90
N GLY A 226 11.47 -23.88 -10.86
CA GLY A 226 10.88 -24.57 -9.72
C GLY A 226 10.38 -23.63 -8.64
N ALA A 227 9.52 -24.15 -7.77
CA ALA A 227 9.04 -23.46 -6.57
C ALA A 227 8.93 -24.49 -5.43
N TYR A 228 9.63 -24.24 -4.32
CA TYR A 228 9.73 -25.21 -3.21
C TYR A 228 9.41 -24.55 -1.86
N LYS A 229 8.55 -25.18 -1.06
CA LYS A 229 8.24 -24.78 0.32
C LYS A 229 9.29 -25.21 1.35
N LYS A 230 10.08 -26.22 1.01
CA LYS A 230 11.13 -26.82 1.85
C LYS A 230 12.44 -26.81 1.06
N GLN A 231 13.45 -27.53 1.56
CA GLN A 231 14.70 -27.73 0.85
C GLN A 231 14.45 -28.34 -0.55
N VAL A 232 15.23 -27.90 -1.53
CA VAL A 232 15.19 -28.41 -2.90
C VAL A 232 15.63 -29.88 -2.86
N PRO A 233 14.91 -30.82 -3.51
CA PRO A 233 15.34 -32.21 -3.62
C PRO A 233 16.76 -32.33 -4.20
N THR A 234 17.57 -33.25 -3.67
CA THR A 234 19.00 -33.38 -4.02
C THR A 234 19.23 -33.61 -5.52
N ASP A 235 18.36 -34.40 -6.15
CA ASP A 235 18.35 -34.68 -7.59
C ASP A 235 18.06 -33.43 -8.45
N VAL A 236 17.23 -32.51 -7.95
CA VAL A 236 16.97 -31.22 -8.60
C VAL A 236 18.14 -30.26 -8.37
N LEU A 237 18.74 -30.28 -7.18
CA LEU A 237 19.87 -29.42 -6.84
C LEU A 237 21.08 -29.71 -7.74
N GLU A 238 21.38 -30.98 -8.01
CA GLU A 238 22.44 -31.37 -8.95
C GLU A 238 22.21 -30.78 -10.35
N LYS A 239 20.96 -30.82 -10.84
CA LYS A 239 20.59 -30.21 -12.13
C LYS A 239 20.68 -28.68 -12.10
N PHE A 240 20.32 -28.03 -11.00
CA PHE A 240 20.50 -26.58 -10.84
C PHE A 240 21.99 -26.18 -10.91
N MET A 241 22.88 -26.96 -10.31
CA MET A 241 24.32 -26.70 -10.40
C MET A 241 24.85 -26.83 -11.82
N GLN A 242 24.34 -27.80 -12.61
CA GLN A 242 24.70 -27.96 -14.02
C GLN A 242 24.23 -26.78 -14.89
N LEU A 243 23.10 -26.14 -14.53
CA LEU A 243 22.61 -24.94 -15.20
C LEU A 243 23.40 -23.66 -14.84
N GLY A 244 24.06 -23.64 -13.68
CA GLY A 244 24.85 -22.51 -13.21
C GLY A 244 24.01 -21.43 -12.51
N LYS A 245 23.87 -20.24 -13.11
CA LYS A 245 23.38 -18.97 -12.51
C LYS A 245 21.89 -18.96 -12.10
N VAL A 246 21.42 -19.98 -11.40
CA VAL A 246 20.08 -20.04 -10.80
C VAL A 246 20.00 -19.04 -9.66
N GLN A 247 18.98 -18.20 -9.68
CA GLN A 247 18.67 -17.23 -8.63
C GLN A 247 17.43 -17.68 -7.86
N SER A 248 17.41 -17.46 -6.56
CA SER A 248 16.22 -17.68 -5.72
C SER A 248 15.52 -16.36 -5.41
N ARG A 249 14.19 -16.42 -5.28
CA ARG A 249 13.31 -15.35 -4.80
C ARG A 249 12.32 -15.93 -3.80
N ALA A 250 12.28 -15.37 -2.61
CA ALA A 250 11.23 -15.70 -1.66
C ALA A 250 9.89 -15.19 -2.22
N ALA A 251 8.87 -16.05 -2.19
CA ALA A 251 7.51 -15.68 -2.51
C ALA A 251 6.65 -15.66 -1.23
N GLU A 252 5.65 -14.80 -1.22
CA GLU A 252 4.78 -14.56 -0.06
C GLU A 252 3.88 -15.75 0.30
N ASP A 253 3.74 -16.73 -0.60
CA ASP A 253 3.01 -17.98 -0.40
C ASP A 253 3.82 -19.05 0.36
N GLY A 254 5.00 -18.68 0.87
CA GLY A 254 5.92 -19.57 1.60
C GLY A 254 6.75 -20.46 0.67
N TYR A 255 6.67 -20.28 -0.65
CA TYR A 255 7.57 -20.94 -1.59
C TYR A 255 8.80 -20.09 -1.85
N THR A 256 9.93 -20.75 -2.08
CA THR A 256 11.09 -20.13 -2.74
C THR A 256 11.02 -20.47 -4.21
N LYS A 257 10.89 -19.44 -5.06
CA LYS A 257 10.90 -19.56 -6.53
C LYS A 257 12.34 -19.52 -7.02
N TYR A 258 12.68 -20.41 -7.94
CA TYR A 258 13.99 -20.50 -8.57
C TYR A 258 13.87 -20.10 -10.03
N VAL A 259 14.66 -19.11 -10.43
CA VAL A 259 14.62 -18.50 -11.76
C VAL A 259 16.02 -18.46 -12.38
N ILE A 260 16.09 -18.52 -13.70
CA ILE A 260 17.34 -18.46 -14.46
C ILE A 260 17.17 -17.60 -15.71
N GLY A 261 18.26 -16.95 -16.12
CA GLY A 261 18.27 -16.02 -17.23
C GLY A 261 17.65 -14.67 -16.86
N GLU A 262 18.01 -13.65 -17.62
CA GLU A 262 17.52 -12.29 -17.44
C GLU A 262 17.45 -11.65 -18.83
N PHE A 263 16.23 -11.35 -19.27
CA PHE A 263 15.95 -10.91 -20.64
C PHE A 263 15.11 -9.63 -20.62
N ASP A 264 15.35 -8.73 -21.57
CA ASP A 264 14.57 -7.50 -21.72
C ASP A 264 13.25 -7.71 -22.47
N ASP A 265 13.11 -8.83 -23.19
CA ASP A 265 11.94 -9.17 -23.97
C ASP A 265 11.49 -10.61 -23.73
N ILE A 266 10.19 -10.84 -23.95
CA ILE A 266 9.60 -12.16 -23.73
C ILE A 266 10.10 -13.20 -24.73
N GLN A 267 10.40 -12.82 -25.97
CA GLN A 267 10.77 -13.79 -27.01
C GLN A 267 12.12 -14.43 -26.69
N SER A 268 13.08 -13.64 -26.21
CA SER A 268 14.37 -14.13 -25.72
C SER A 268 14.19 -15.08 -24.53
N ALA A 269 13.29 -14.76 -23.61
CA ALA A 269 12.98 -15.63 -22.46
C ALA A 269 12.27 -16.94 -22.88
N GLU A 270 11.35 -16.89 -23.84
CA GLU A 270 10.68 -18.07 -24.39
C GLU A 270 11.67 -18.99 -25.11
N ASN A 271 12.55 -18.42 -25.95
CA ASN A 271 13.60 -19.18 -26.62
C ASN A 271 14.55 -19.85 -25.60
N TYR A 272 14.86 -19.16 -24.51
CA TYR A 272 15.68 -19.74 -23.44
C TYR A 272 14.92 -20.80 -22.65
N LYS A 273 13.61 -20.62 -22.40
CA LYS A 273 12.75 -21.61 -21.74
C LYS A 273 12.78 -22.95 -22.47
N GLU A 274 12.73 -22.97 -23.81
CA GLU A 274 12.84 -24.21 -24.60
C GLU A 274 14.19 -24.93 -24.38
N GLN A 275 15.29 -24.18 -24.27
CA GLN A 275 16.60 -24.74 -23.93
C GLN A 275 16.65 -25.31 -22.50
N ILE A 276 15.90 -24.73 -21.58
CA ILE A 276 15.81 -25.20 -20.20
C ILE A 276 14.94 -26.46 -20.11
N ILE A 277 13.84 -26.53 -20.86
CA ILE A 277 12.97 -27.71 -20.96
C ILE A 277 13.76 -28.92 -21.51
N SER A 278 14.48 -28.75 -22.61
CA SER A 278 15.34 -29.80 -23.19
C SER A 278 16.46 -30.30 -22.26
N LYS A 279 16.80 -29.54 -21.21
CA LYS A 279 17.74 -29.95 -20.15
C LYS A 279 17.06 -30.66 -18.97
N GLY A 280 15.79 -31.03 -19.11
CA GLY A 280 15.05 -31.83 -18.13
C GLY A 280 14.25 -31.02 -17.10
N PHE A 281 13.94 -29.75 -17.39
CA PHE A 281 13.04 -28.90 -16.59
C PHE A 281 11.71 -28.71 -17.31
N GLU A 282 10.94 -29.78 -17.46
CA GLU A 282 9.68 -29.80 -18.22
C GLU A 282 8.63 -28.79 -17.72
N GLY A 283 8.66 -28.46 -16.43
CA GLY A 283 7.79 -27.45 -15.81
C GLY A 283 8.30 -26.02 -15.90
N ALA A 284 9.31 -25.72 -16.73
CA ALA A 284 9.85 -24.38 -16.85
C ALA A 284 8.92 -23.44 -17.63
N PHE A 285 8.74 -22.23 -17.14
CA PHE A 285 7.93 -21.20 -17.80
C PHE A 285 8.49 -19.80 -17.61
N VAL A 286 8.15 -18.89 -18.51
CA VAL A 286 8.58 -17.50 -18.44
C VAL A 286 7.79 -16.79 -17.33
N VAL A 287 8.48 -15.95 -16.56
CA VAL A 287 7.91 -15.05 -15.56
C VAL A 287 8.49 -13.66 -15.74
N GLY A 288 7.80 -12.63 -15.23
CA GLY A 288 8.41 -11.33 -15.03
C GLY A 288 9.07 -11.23 -13.67
N GLU A 289 10.15 -10.47 -13.58
CA GLU A 289 10.66 -9.93 -12.34
C GLU A 289 10.55 -8.41 -12.45
N PHE A 290 9.84 -7.82 -11.49
CA PHE A 290 9.77 -6.38 -11.33
C PHE A 290 10.22 -6.06 -9.91
N ASN A 291 11.25 -5.23 -9.78
CA ASN A 291 11.67 -4.74 -8.47
C ASN A 291 11.94 -5.90 -7.48
N GLY A 292 12.64 -6.95 -7.95
CA GLY A 292 12.96 -8.14 -7.15
C GLY A 292 11.79 -9.11 -6.87
N LYS A 293 10.54 -8.74 -7.15
CA LYS A 293 9.36 -9.61 -6.99
C LYS A 293 9.01 -10.33 -8.30
N ILE A 294 8.76 -11.64 -8.20
CA ILE A 294 8.27 -12.43 -9.34
C ILE A 294 6.79 -12.13 -9.56
N ILE A 295 6.47 -11.70 -10.77
CA ILE A 295 5.14 -11.37 -11.27
C ILE A 295 4.81 -12.24 -12.49
N SER A 296 3.53 -12.33 -12.85
CA SER A 296 3.10 -13.03 -14.06
C SER A 296 3.64 -12.35 -15.33
N VAL A 297 3.67 -13.11 -16.42
CA VAL A 297 4.03 -12.57 -17.74
C VAL A 297 3.05 -11.50 -18.20
N GLN A 298 1.77 -11.66 -17.88
CA GLN A 298 0.74 -10.67 -18.19
C GLN A 298 1.02 -9.37 -17.45
N GLU A 299 1.25 -9.41 -16.14
CA GLU A 299 1.61 -8.22 -15.34
C GLU A 299 2.91 -7.58 -15.84
N ALA A 300 3.90 -8.38 -16.25
CA ALA A 300 5.15 -7.90 -16.82
C ALA A 300 4.96 -7.19 -18.17
N LYS A 301 4.14 -7.77 -19.06
CA LYS A 301 3.76 -7.15 -20.33
C LYS A 301 2.98 -5.88 -20.11
N GLU A 302 2.06 -5.88 -19.16
CA GLU A 302 1.36 -4.67 -18.75
C GLU A 302 2.39 -3.64 -18.34
N LEU A 303 3.28 -3.92 -17.38
CA LEU A 303 4.38 -3.07 -16.92
C LEU A 303 5.40 -2.62 -17.98
N LEU A 304 5.41 -3.17 -19.20
CA LEU A 304 6.27 -2.72 -20.30
C LEU A 304 5.58 -1.89 -21.41
N LYS A 305 4.23 -1.85 -21.43
CA LYS A 305 3.48 -1.05 -22.41
C LYS A 305 3.56 0.46 -22.16
#